data_AF-A0AB38BWA8-F1
#
_entry.id   AF-A0AB38BWA8-F1
#
_cell.length_a   1.000
_cell.length_b   1.000
_cell.length_c   1.000
_cell.angle_alpha   90.00
_cell.angle_beta   90.00
_cell.angle_gamma   90.00
#
_symmetry.space_group_name_H-M   'P 1'
#
loop_
_entity.id
_entity.type
_entity.pdbx_description
1 polymer ?
#
loop_
_entity_poly.entity_id
_entity_poly.type
_entity_poly.pdbx_seq_one_letter_code
_entity_poly.pdbx_strand_id
1 'polypeptide(L)'
;MPALLTGFFDRVLTPGFAFKVHGRKHSSNELLRGRTAELLVAMDTPPRYFKWIYGAPAHRQMVRTILGFCGIKTKRLTEFAPVHSASEQQRQEWIIQAQGLGRR
;
A
#
# COMPACT_ATOMS: atom_id res chain seq x y z
N MET A 1 -6.23 1.30 -7.96
CA MET A 1 -6.16 2.24 -6.82
C MET A 1 -7.07 3.42 -7.10
N PRO A 2 -7.60 4.12 -6.08
CA PRO A 2 -8.41 5.32 -6.29
C PRO A 2 -7.66 6.41 -7.06
N ALA A 3 -8.34 7.12 -7.95
CA ALA A 3 -7.72 8.10 -8.85
C ALA A 3 -6.98 9.22 -8.11
N LEU A 4 -7.54 9.74 -7.02
CA LEU A 4 -6.91 10.76 -6.20
C LEU A 4 -5.58 10.29 -5.59
N LEU A 5 -5.54 9.05 -5.11
CA LEU A 5 -4.34 8.47 -4.52
C LEU A 5 -3.25 8.26 -5.57
N THR A 6 -3.61 7.75 -6.75
CA THR A 6 -2.68 7.62 -7.87
C THR A 6 -2.13 9.00 -8.26
N GLY A 7 -3.02 9.98 -8.46
CA GLY A 7 -2.64 11.34 -8.83
C GLY A 7 -1.83 12.08 -7.76
N PHE A 8 -1.94 11.71 -6.48
CA PHE A 8 -1.06 12.18 -5.41
C PHE A 8 0.36 11.63 -5.60
N PHE A 9 0.51 10.32 -5.82
CA PHE A 9 1.83 9.73 -6.05
C PHE A 9 2.51 10.26 -7.30
N ASP A 10 1.78 10.44 -8.39
CA ASP A 10 2.33 10.96 -9.65
C ASP A 10 2.89 12.39 -9.48
N ARG A 11 2.28 13.19 -8.59
CA ARG A 11 2.69 14.58 -8.33
C ARG A 11 3.75 14.73 -7.24
N VAL A 12 3.81 13.79 -6.30
CA VAL A 12 4.69 13.87 -5.12
C VAL A 12 5.95 13.01 -5.29
N LEU A 13 5.83 11.82 -5.86
CA LEU A 13 6.95 10.90 -6.05
C LEU A 13 7.65 11.17 -7.39
N THR A 14 8.22 12.37 -7.51
CA THR A 14 8.87 12.83 -8.74
C THR A 14 10.36 12.49 -8.81
N PRO A 15 10.95 12.45 -10.02
CA PRO A 15 12.39 12.33 -10.18
C PRO A 15 13.18 13.39 -9.42
N GLY A 16 14.32 12.99 -8.86
CA GLY A 16 15.18 13.87 -8.06
C GLY A 16 14.75 14.01 -6.60
N PHE A 17 13.48 13.74 -6.29
CA PHE A 17 12.99 13.64 -4.91
C PHE A 17 12.82 12.19 -4.46
N ALA A 18 12.04 11.39 -5.19
CA ALA A 18 11.68 10.04 -4.78
C ALA A 18 12.58 8.95 -5.39
N PHE A 19 13.05 9.19 -6.62
CA PHE A 19 13.96 8.29 -7.33
C PHE A 19 14.83 9.03 -8.36
N LYS A 20 15.87 8.37 -8.86
CA LYS A 20 16.70 8.86 -9.98
C LYS A 20 16.23 8.26 -11.32
N VAL A 21 16.31 9.03 -12.41
CA VAL A 21 15.90 8.61 -13.77
C VAL A 21 16.95 7.71 -14.47
N HIS A 22 18.18 7.66 -13.98
CA HIS A 22 19.29 7.04 -14.71
C HIS A 22 19.30 5.51 -14.62
N GLY A 23 19.28 4.85 -15.79
CA GLY A 23 19.67 3.45 -15.99
C GLY A 23 18.82 2.38 -15.29
N ARG A 24 19.06 1.10 -15.62
CA ARG A 24 18.35 -0.08 -15.08
C ARG A 24 18.08 0.02 -13.57
N LYS A 25 16.97 -0.59 -13.11
CA LYS A 25 16.56 -0.63 -11.70
C LYS A 25 17.77 -1.01 -10.81
N HIS A 26 18.33 0.00 -10.17
CA HIS A 26 19.46 -0.15 -9.25
C HIS A 26 19.11 0.47 -7.91
N SER A 27 19.66 -0.14 -6.88
CA SER A 27 19.46 0.21 -5.50
C SER A 27 19.81 1.70 -5.25
N SER A 28 20.85 2.22 -5.90
CA SER A 28 21.25 3.64 -5.82
C SER A 28 20.22 4.66 -6.35
N ASN A 29 19.19 4.20 -7.05
CA ASN A 29 18.16 5.06 -7.63
C ASN A 29 17.01 5.34 -6.65
N GLU A 30 16.93 4.61 -5.54
CA GLU A 30 15.93 4.78 -4.49
C GLU A 30 16.34 5.92 -3.54
N LEU A 31 15.64 7.06 -3.57
CA LEU A 31 16.01 8.25 -2.78
C LEU A 31 15.30 8.32 -1.42
N LEU A 32 14.25 7.54 -1.20
CA LEU A 32 13.45 7.54 0.04
C LEU A 32 13.77 6.35 0.95
N ARG A 33 14.99 5.83 0.86
CA ARG A 33 15.48 4.74 1.70
C ARG A 33 15.46 5.12 3.19
N GLY A 34 15.36 4.09 4.03
CA GLY A 34 15.21 4.24 5.48
C GLY A 34 13.78 4.58 5.92
N ARG A 35 12.90 4.98 5.00
CA ARG A 35 11.48 5.18 5.29
C ARG A 35 10.71 3.87 5.21
N THR A 36 9.66 3.79 6.01
CA THR A 36 8.75 2.65 6.01
C THR A 36 7.30 3.07 5.87
N ALA A 37 6.47 2.17 5.35
CA ALA A 37 5.05 2.37 5.19
C ALA A 37 4.24 1.24 5.80
N GLU A 38 3.01 1.56 6.19
CA GLU A 38 1.98 0.61 6.57
C GLU A 38 0.75 0.87 5.70
N LEU A 39 0.14 -0.22 5.20
CA LEU A 39 -1.01 -0.16 4.32
C LEU A 39 -2.22 -0.75 5.05
N LEU A 40 -3.28 0.05 5.14
CA LEU A 40 -4.59 -0.35 5.65
C LEU A 40 -5.56 -0.30 4.47
N VAL A 41 -6.08 -1.44 4.06
CA VAL A 41 -6.85 -1.56 2.81
C VAL A 41 -8.21 -2.18 3.09
N ALA A 42 -9.27 -1.43 2.77
CA ALA A 42 -10.65 -1.92 2.75
C ALA A 42 -11.00 -2.45 1.36
N MET A 43 -11.58 -3.65 1.27
CA MET A 43 -12.02 -4.24 0.00
C MET A 43 -13.15 -5.26 0.18
N ASP A 44 -13.89 -5.56 -0.89
CA ASP A 44 -14.98 -6.55 -0.85
C ASP A 44 -14.57 -7.94 -1.35
N THR A 45 -13.42 -8.07 -2.02
CA THR A 45 -12.94 -9.37 -2.45
C THR A 45 -12.38 -10.14 -1.24
N PRO A 46 -12.78 -11.40 -1.00
CA PRO A 46 -12.19 -12.21 0.05
C PRO A 46 -10.66 -12.30 -0.07
N PRO A 47 -9.89 -12.07 1.01
CA PRO A 47 -8.42 -11.97 0.97
C PRO A 47 -7.69 -13.11 0.25
N ARG A 48 -8.09 -14.35 0.52
CA ARG A 48 -7.49 -15.54 -0.12
C ARG A 48 -7.70 -15.54 -1.63
N TYR A 49 -8.91 -15.19 -2.07
CA TYR A 49 -9.25 -15.14 -3.49
C TYR A 49 -8.48 -14.01 -4.19
N PHE A 50 -8.47 -12.82 -3.60
CA PHE A 50 -7.71 -11.68 -4.11
C PHE A 50 -6.22 -11.99 -4.24
N LYS A 51 -5.64 -12.66 -3.23
CA LYS A 51 -4.22 -13.01 -3.21
C LYS A 51 -3.84 -14.09 -4.22
N TRP A 52 -4.56 -15.20 -4.26
CA TRP A 52 -4.14 -16.39 -5.01
C TRP A 52 -4.67 -16.43 -6.42
N ILE A 53 -5.90 -15.95 -6.65
CA ILE A 53 -6.53 -15.98 -7.98
C ILE A 53 -6.17 -14.72 -8.76
N TYR A 54 -6.36 -13.54 -8.18
CA TYR A 54 -6.02 -12.28 -8.86
C TYR A 54 -4.54 -11.91 -8.72
N GLY A 55 -3.80 -12.56 -7.81
CA GLY A 55 -2.41 -12.23 -7.57
C GLY A 55 -2.19 -10.93 -6.78
N ALA A 56 -3.24 -10.39 -6.16
CA ALA A 56 -3.23 -9.12 -5.42
C ALA A 56 -2.60 -7.94 -6.19
N PRO A 57 -3.12 -7.57 -7.37
CA PRO A 57 -2.47 -6.62 -8.27
C PRO A 57 -2.29 -5.24 -7.62
N ALA A 58 -3.31 -4.75 -6.89
CA ALA A 58 -3.22 -3.47 -6.19
C ALA A 58 -2.16 -3.47 -5.08
N HIS A 59 -2.03 -4.57 -4.32
CA HIS A 59 -1.02 -4.69 -3.27
C HIS A 59 0.38 -4.79 -3.86
N ARG A 60 0.56 -5.55 -4.94
CA ARG A 60 1.83 -5.64 -5.66
C ARG A 60 2.23 -4.30 -6.26
N GLN A 61 1.29 -3.57 -6.86
CA GLN A 61 1.53 -2.23 -7.40
C GLN A 61 2.01 -1.28 -6.28
N MET A 62 1.26 -1.18 -5.19
CA MET A 62 1.63 -0.30 -4.09
C MET A 62 3.00 -0.65 -3.49
N VAL A 63 3.20 -1.93 -3.14
CA VAL A 63 4.40 -2.38 -2.41
C VAL A 63 5.64 -2.38 -3.30
N ARG A 64 5.55 -2.88 -4.54
CA ARG A 64 6.72 -3.14 -5.39
C ARG A 64 7.02 -2.02 -6.38
N THR A 65 5.99 -1.46 -7.00
CA THR A 65 6.17 -0.53 -8.14
C THR A 65 6.07 0.92 -7.74
N ILE A 66 5.36 1.25 -6.66
CA ILE A 66 5.24 2.62 -6.15
C ILE A 66 6.21 2.83 -4.99
N LEU A 67 5.92 2.25 -3.82
CA LEU A 67 6.70 2.48 -2.60
C LEU A 67 8.10 1.86 -2.68
N GLY A 68 8.17 0.59 -3.08
CA GLY A 68 9.44 -0.12 -3.20
C GLY A 68 10.35 0.46 -4.28
N PHE A 69 9.81 1.03 -5.35
CA PHE A 69 10.60 1.72 -6.38
C PHE A 69 11.30 2.98 -5.84
N CYS A 70 10.69 3.65 -4.87
CA CYS A 70 11.27 4.81 -4.20
C CYS A 70 12.19 4.43 -3.03
N GLY A 71 12.25 3.14 -2.66
CA GLY A 71 13.02 2.63 -1.51
C GLY A 71 12.26 2.60 -0.18
N ILE A 72 10.94 2.85 -0.19
CA ILE A 72 10.11 2.80 1.01
C ILE A 72 9.74 1.34 1.31
N LYS A 73 10.11 0.84 2.50
CA LYS A 73 9.80 -0.53 2.90
C LYS A 73 8.41 -0.62 3.52
N THR A 74 7.50 -1.37 2.89
CA THR A 74 6.22 -1.71 3.51
C THR A 74 6.45 -2.71 4.64
N LYS A 75 6.20 -2.31 5.90
CA LYS A 75 6.34 -3.18 7.08
C LYS A 75 5.14 -4.08 7.26
N ARG A 76 3.94 -3.55 7.02
CA ARG A 76 2.66 -4.24 7.25
C ARG A 76 1.65 -3.86 6.18
N LEU A 77 0.79 -4.82 5.88
CA LEU A 77 -0.37 -4.66 5.01
C LEU A 77 -1.52 -5.38 5.70
N THR A 78 -2.51 -4.61 6.13
CA THR A 78 -3.71 -5.10 6.82
C THR A 78 -4.91 -4.92 5.90
N GLU A 79 -5.63 -6.01 5.67
CA GLU A 79 -6.82 -6.06 4.82
C GLU A 79 -8.07 -6.11 5.70
N PHE A 80 -9.06 -5.27 5.40
CA PHE A 80 -10.40 -5.27 6.00
C PHE A 80 -11.39 -5.68 4.91
N ALA A 81 -11.77 -6.96 4.90
CA ALA A 81 -12.55 -7.54 3.81
C ALA A 81 -13.32 -8.81 4.24
N PRO A 82 -14.50 -9.08 3.66
CA PRO A 82 -15.28 -8.21 2.76
C PRO A 82 -16.04 -7.12 3.53
N VAL A 83 -16.03 -5.87 3.05
CA VAL A 83 -16.65 -4.74 3.77
C VAL A 83 -18.17 -4.71 3.61
N HIS A 84 -18.66 -5.00 2.41
CA HIS A 84 -20.07 -4.94 2.06
C HIS A 84 -20.92 -5.86 2.94
N SER A 85 -20.46 -7.10 3.19
CA SER A 85 -21.17 -8.07 4.02
C SER A 85 -20.73 -8.07 5.50
N ALA A 86 -19.82 -7.18 5.90
CA ALA A 86 -19.40 -7.07 7.29
C ALA A 86 -20.53 -6.49 8.17
N SER A 87 -20.75 -7.09 9.33
CA SER A 87 -21.68 -6.57 10.34
C SER A 87 -21.15 -5.26 10.94
N GLU A 88 -22.04 -4.49 11.58
CA GLU A 88 -21.63 -3.27 12.27
C GLU A 88 -20.59 -3.56 13.36
N GLN A 89 -20.78 -4.62 14.13
CA GLN A 89 -19.80 -5.05 15.14
C GLN A 89 -18.41 -5.30 14.52
N GLN A 90 -18.36 -6.02 13.40
CA GLN A 90 -17.09 -6.33 12.72
C GLN A 90 -16.41 -5.06 12.20
N ARG A 91 -17.18 -4.09 11.70
CA ARG A 91 -16.66 -2.78 11.27
C ARG A 91 -16.08 -1.99 12.44
N GLN A 92 -16.74 -2.02 13.60
CA GLN A 92 -16.22 -1.37 14.82
C GLN A 92 -14.92 -2.03 15.32
N GLU A 93 -14.84 -3.36 15.28
CA GLU A 93 -13.60 -4.09 15.61
C GLU A 93 -12.45 -3.69 14.68
N TRP A 94 -12.71 -3.55 13.37
CA TRP A 94 -11.71 -3.09 12.41
C TRP A 94 -11.26 -1.64 12.65
N ILE A 95 -12.16 -0.75 13.06
CA ILE A 95 -11.80 0.64 13.42
C ILE A 95 -10.88 0.64 14.65
N ILE A 96 -11.21 -0.12 15.69
CA ILE A 96 -10.37 -0.26 16.89
C ILE A 96 -9.00 -0.84 16.52
N GLN A 97 -8.97 -1.86 15.66
CA GLN A 97 -7.73 -2.43 15.15
C GLN A 97 -6.90 -1.40 14.40
N ALA A 98 -7.49 -0.62 13.49
CA ALA A 98 -6.80 0.42 12.73
C ALA A 98 -6.23 1.52 13.65
N GLN A 99 -6.98 1.94 14.67
CA GLN A 99 -6.49 2.85 15.70
C GLN A 99 -5.30 2.28 16.46
N GLY A 100 -5.36 1.00 16.84
CA GLY A 100 -4.27 0.30 17.52
C GLY A 100 -3.01 0.16 16.67
N LEU A 101 -3.16 0.04 15.34
CA LEU A 101 -2.03 0.04 14.41
C LEU A 101 -1.40 1.43 14.29
N GLY A 102 -2.20 2.50 14.26
CA GLY A 102 -1.70 3.89 14.12
C GLY A 102 -1.07 4.49 15.37
N ARG A 103 -1.30 3.93 16.56
CA ARG A 103 -0.68 4.38 17.84
C ARG A 103 0.76 3.89 18.05
N ARG A 104 1.25 2.99 17.20
CA ARG A 104 2.57 2.36 17.31
C ARG A 104 3.59 3.05 16.43
#